data_AF-A0ABD0R318-F1
#
_entry.id   AF-A0ABD0R318-F1
#
_cell.length_a   1.000
_cell.length_b   1.000
_cell.length_c   1.000
_cell.angle_alpha   90.00
_cell.angle_beta   90.00
_cell.angle_gamma   90.00
#
_symmetry.space_group_name_H-M   'P 1'
#
loop_
_entity.id
_entity.type
_entity.pdbx_description
1 polymer ?
#
loop_
_entity_poly.entity_id
_entity_poly.type
_entity_poly.pdbx_seq_one_letter_code
_entity_poly.pdbx_strand_id
1 'polypeptide(L)'
;MAALSAQGREAVVSVEASDEPFGLLSIAPSSLKVTTDEKDTTIRIYINREFGASGAVNISYETVQGSLQDLRQTEGALAQPGLDYRHVSSSVIMQDGQTSVSIPITILDV
;
A
#
# COMPACT_ATOMS: atom_id res chain seq x y z
N MET A 1 42.19 6.41 -13.89
CA MET A 1 43.19 6.87 -12.91
C MET A 1 42.96 8.34 -12.64
N ALA A 2 42.62 8.70 -11.40
CA ALA A 2 42.66 10.06 -10.89
C ALA A 2 43.53 10.00 -9.62
N ALA A 3 44.63 10.74 -9.60
CA ALA A 3 45.58 10.74 -8.49
C ALA A 3 45.27 11.92 -7.55
N LEU A 4 45.17 11.65 -6.25
CA LEU A 4 44.97 12.66 -5.22
C LEU A 4 46.32 13.29 -4.84
N SER A 5 46.35 14.62 -4.77
CA SER A 5 47.52 15.42 -4.34
C SER A 5 47.82 15.22 -2.84
N ALA A 6 49.10 15.23 -2.48
CA ALA A 6 49.59 14.95 -1.12
C ALA A 6 49.39 16.12 -0.11
N GLN A 7 48.75 17.23 -0.51
CA GLN A 7 48.52 18.40 0.36
C GLN A 7 47.06 18.63 0.79
N GLY A 8 46.11 17.78 0.42
CA GLY A 8 44.71 17.89 0.86
C GLY A 8 44.10 16.51 1.04
N ARG A 9 43.93 16.06 2.28
CA ARG A 9 43.50 14.70 2.64
C ARG A 9 42.07 14.61 3.15
N GLU A 10 41.23 15.60 2.85
CA GLU A 10 39.82 15.58 3.27
C GLU A 10 38.91 15.47 2.05
N ALA A 11 38.21 14.34 1.96
CA ALA A 11 37.03 14.21 1.12
C ALA A 11 35.83 14.34 2.05
N VAL A 12 35.01 15.38 1.85
CA VAL A 12 33.72 15.52 2.53
C VAL A 12 32.71 14.70 1.74
N VAL A 13 32.28 13.58 2.30
CA VAL A 13 31.12 12.82 1.81
C VAL A 13 29.94 13.28 2.65
N SER A 14 29.09 14.14 2.10
CA SER A 14 27.81 14.50 2.70
C SER A 14 26.75 13.50 2.25
N VAL A 15 26.22 12.72 3.18
CA VAL A 15 24.99 11.96 2.98
C VAL A 15 23.85 12.89 3.38
N GLU A 16 22.99 13.25 2.43
CA GLU A 16 21.80 14.05 2.74
C GLU A 16 20.90 13.27 3.70
N ALA A 17 20.28 13.98 4.64
CA ALA A 17 19.22 13.39 5.45
C ALA A 17 18.13 12.89 4.50
N SER A 18 17.56 11.72 4.76
CA SER A 18 16.50 11.18 3.91
C SER A 18 15.34 12.18 3.86
N ASP A 19 15.11 12.81 2.71
CA ASP A 19 14.05 13.82 2.52
C ASP A 19 12.64 13.23 2.70
N GLU A 20 12.51 11.90 2.63
CA GLU A 20 11.24 11.17 2.72
C GLU A 20 11.35 10.00 3.72
N PRO A 21 11.51 10.26 5.03
CA PRO A 21 11.77 9.21 6.02
C PRO A 21 10.64 8.16 6.01
N PHE A 22 9.39 8.58 5.81
CA PHE A 22 8.22 7.70 5.84
C PHE A 22 7.81 7.13 4.47
N GLY A 23 8.47 7.52 3.38
CA GLY A 23 8.13 7.11 2.02
C GLY A 23 6.71 7.50 1.57
N LEU A 24 6.39 7.13 0.33
CA LEU A 24 5.08 7.31 -0.29
C LEU A 24 4.30 6.00 -0.29
N LEU A 25 3.06 6.02 0.21
CA LEU A 25 2.17 4.87 0.20
C LEU A 25 1.29 4.85 -1.05
N SER A 26 1.16 3.68 -1.68
CA SER A 26 0.28 3.46 -2.83
C SER A 26 -0.40 2.09 -2.76
N ILE A 27 -1.61 1.96 -3.31
CA ILE A 27 -2.20 0.63 -3.52
C ILE A 27 -1.41 -0.06 -4.62
N ALA A 28 -0.94 -1.28 -4.37
CA ALA A 28 -0.19 -2.05 -5.34
C ALA A 28 -1.02 -2.25 -6.62
N PRO A 29 -0.42 -2.16 -7.83
CA PRO A 29 -1.15 -2.34 -9.09
C PRO A 29 -1.96 -3.65 -9.17
N SER A 30 -1.45 -4.72 -8.56
CA SER A 30 -2.12 -6.02 -8.45
C SER A 30 -3.38 -6.01 -7.57
N SER A 31 -3.59 -4.96 -6.78
CA SER A 31 -4.70 -4.80 -5.84
C SER A 31 -5.69 -3.71 -6.26
N LEU A 32 -5.45 -2.99 -7.37
CA LEU A 32 -6.38 -1.98 -7.89
C LEU A 32 -7.68 -2.58 -8.42
N LYS A 33 -7.60 -3.82 -8.95
CA LYS A 33 -8.76 -4.61 -9.37
C LYS A 33 -8.50 -6.07 -9.08
N VAL A 34 -9.34 -6.68 -8.24
CA VAL A 34 -9.29 -8.09 -7.90
C VAL A 34 -10.63 -8.70 -8.26
N THR A 35 -10.62 -9.81 -9.00
CA THR A 35 -11.81 -10.62 -9.29
C THR A 35 -11.69 -11.91 -8.50
N THR A 36 -12.73 -12.27 -7.77
CA THR A 36 -12.77 -13.49 -6.95
C THR A 36 -14.20 -14.01 -6.88
N ASP A 37 -14.35 -15.29 -6.56
CA ASP A 37 -15.66 -15.92 -6.35
C ASP A 37 -16.15 -15.63 -4.91
N GLU A 38 -17.45 -15.49 -4.74
CA GLU A 38 -18.14 -15.46 -3.44
C GLU A 38 -18.13 -16.87 -2.84
N LYS A 39 -17.14 -17.16 -1.98
CA LYS A 39 -16.87 -18.50 -1.40
C LYS A 39 -16.30 -18.42 0.02
N ASP A 40 -16.74 -17.46 0.83
CA ASP A 40 -16.20 -17.24 2.19
C ASP A 40 -14.65 -17.17 2.21
N THR A 41 -14.10 -16.32 1.34
CA THR A 41 -12.65 -16.20 1.15
C THR A 41 -12.13 -14.87 1.66
N THR A 42 -10.83 -14.82 1.96
CA THR A 42 -10.14 -13.58 2.30
C THR A 42 -9.14 -13.22 1.22
N ILE A 43 -9.40 -12.10 0.54
CA ILE A 43 -8.45 -11.51 -0.39
C ILE A 43 -7.49 -10.57 0.35
N ARG A 44 -6.33 -10.31 -0.26
CA ARG A 44 -5.30 -9.42 0.29
C ARG A 44 -5.09 -8.25 -0.66
N ILE A 45 -5.32 -7.04 -0.14
CA ILE A 45 -5.01 -5.77 -0.82
C ILE A 45 -3.64 -5.32 -0.33
N TYR A 46 -2.68 -5.19 -1.23
CA TYR A 46 -1.32 -4.78 -0.88
C TYR A 46 -1.16 -3.28 -0.99
N ILE A 47 -0.52 -2.70 0.02
CA ILE A 47 -0.06 -1.31 0.02
C ILE A 47 1.47 -1.34 -0.13
N ASN A 48 1.97 -0.65 -1.12
CA ASN A 48 3.40 -0.45 -1.35
C ASN A 48 3.87 0.83 -0.68
N ARG A 49 5.15 0.86 -0.33
CA ARG A 49 5.86 2.01 0.18
C ARG A 49 7.12 2.23 -0.65
N GLU A 50 7.21 3.40 -1.28
CA GLU A 50 8.29 3.78 -2.19
C GLU A 50 9.02 5.02 -1.66
N PHE A 51 10.22 5.29 -2.19
CA PHE A 51 11.04 6.47 -1.87
C PHE A 51 11.51 6.62 -0.41
N GLY A 52 11.29 5.61 0.43
CA GLY A 52 11.82 5.56 1.79
C GLY A 52 11.15 4.48 2.63
N ALA A 53 11.91 3.80 3.49
CA ALA A 53 11.41 2.70 4.34
C ALA A 53 11.76 2.88 5.82
N SER A 54 12.18 4.08 6.23
CA SER A 54 12.64 4.34 7.60
C SER A 54 11.47 4.61 8.55
N GLY A 55 11.47 4.00 9.73
CA GLY A 55 10.39 4.10 10.70
C GLY A 55 9.13 3.34 10.29
N ALA A 56 8.30 3.05 11.29
CA ALA A 56 7.02 2.39 11.11
C ALA A 56 5.91 3.39 10.72
N VAL A 57 4.97 2.96 9.89
CA VAL A 57 3.82 3.76 9.44
C VAL A 57 2.52 3.03 9.79
N ASN A 58 1.59 3.75 10.41
CA ASN A 58 0.25 3.25 10.71
C ASN A 58 -0.72 3.66 9.59
N ILE A 59 -1.39 2.67 8.97
CA ILE A 59 -2.24 2.83 7.80
C ILE A 59 -3.66 2.47 8.19
N SER A 60 -4.52 3.47 8.37
CA SER A 60 -5.96 3.28 8.56
C SER A 60 -6.65 3.01 7.23
N TYR A 61 -7.59 2.06 7.22
CA TYR A 61 -8.36 1.70 6.04
C TYR A 61 -9.82 1.41 6.38
N GLU A 62 -10.69 1.63 5.41
CA GLU A 62 -12.10 1.28 5.48
C GLU A 62 -12.56 0.68 4.15
N THR A 63 -13.36 -0.39 4.21
CA THR A 63 -14.10 -0.88 3.04
C THR A 63 -15.40 -0.12 2.88
N VAL A 64 -15.67 0.38 1.68
CA VAL A 64 -16.92 1.10 1.37
C VAL A 64 -17.56 0.53 0.12
N GLN A 65 -18.89 0.59 0.05
CA GLN A 65 -19.61 0.30 -1.18
C GLN A 65 -19.30 1.39 -2.20
N GLY A 66 -18.86 1.01 -3.39
CA GLY A 66 -18.52 1.98 -4.42
C GLY A 66 -18.12 1.35 -5.74
N SER A 67 -17.92 2.20 -6.75
CA SER A 67 -17.37 1.84 -8.04
C SER A 67 -16.25 2.83 -8.40
N LEU A 68 -15.17 2.31 -8.97
CA LEU A 68 -14.15 3.12 -9.63
C LEU A 68 -14.59 3.56 -11.04
N GLN A 69 -15.67 2.97 -11.57
CA GLN A 69 -16.23 3.26 -12.88
C GLN A 69 -17.48 4.13 -12.76
N ASP A 70 -17.86 4.77 -13.86
CA ASP A 70 -19.14 5.47 -13.95
C ASP A 70 -20.28 4.47 -13.71
N LEU A 71 -21.14 4.75 -12.72
CA LEU A 71 -22.27 3.89 -12.37
C LEU A 71 -23.26 3.73 -13.53
N ARG A 72 -23.30 4.68 -14.48
CA ARG A 72 -24.12 4.59 -15.69
C ARG A 72 -23.60 3.56 -16.70
N GLN A 73 -22.33 3.18 -16.57
CA GLN A 73 -21.65 2.20 -17.43
C GLN A 73 -21.38 0.89 -16.69
N THR A 74 -21.72 0.82 -15.39
CA THR A 74 -21.54 -0.38 -14.58
C THR A 74 -22.76 -1.29 -14.76
N GLU A 75 -22.57 -2.47 -15.34
CA GLU A 75 -23.60 -3.51 -15.36
C GLU A 75 -23.62 -4.23 -14.01
N GLY A 76 -24.82 -4.44 -13.45
CA GLY A 76 -25.02 -5.14 -12.17
C GLY A 76 -25.15 -4.21 -10.95
N ALA A 77 -25.41 -4.82 -9.80
CA ALA A 77 -25.47 -4.12 -8.52
C ALA A 77 -24.07 -3.97 -7.90
N LEU A 78 -23.86 -2.90 -7.14
CA LEU A 78 -22.63 -2.75 -6.34
C LEU A 78 -22.65 -3.72 -5.17
N ALA A 79 -21.48 -4.28 -4.86
CA ALA A 79 -21.29 -5.14 -3.70
C ALA A 79 -21.76 -4.43 -2.41
N GLN A 80 -22.59 -5.10 -1.63
CA GLN A 80 -23.22 -4.61 -0.41
C GLN A 80 -22.46 -5.10 0.83
N PRO A 81 -22.14 -4.19 1.78
CA PRO A 81 -21.54 -4.60 3.04
C PRO A 81 -22.51 -5.46 3.85
N GLY A 82 -22.02 -6.58 4.38
CA GLY A 82 -22.78 -7.56 5.15
C GLY A 82 -23.50 -8.61 4.29
N LEU A 83 -23.55 -8.44 2.96
CA LEU A 83 -24.08 -9.43 2.03
C LEU A 83 -22.96 -10.04 1.18
N ASP A 84 -22.18 -9.21 0.49
CA ASP A 84 -21.16 -9.67 -0.46
C ASP A 84 -19.75 -9.61 0.15
N TYR A 85 -19.53 -8.70 1.09
CA TYR A 85 -18.27 -8.61 1.86
C TYR A 85 -18.52 -8.10 3.27
N ARG A 86 -17.58 -8.37 4.18
CA ARG A 86 -17.63 -7.84 5.55
C ARG A 86 -17.09 -6.41 5.58
N HIS A 87 -17.91 -5.45 6.03
CA HIS A 87 -17.44 -4.11 6.34
C HIS A 87 -16.34 -4.16 7.40
N VAL A 88 -15.26 -3.44 7.15
CA VAL A 88 -14.14 -3.27 8.08
C VAL A 88 -13.66 -1.84 8.06
N SER A 89 -13.45 -1.27 9.25
CA SER A 89 -12.71 -0.03 9.49
C SER A 89 -11.66 -0.33 10.55
N SER A 90 -10.39 -0.26 10.17
CA SER A 90 -9.27 -0.73 11.01
C SER A 90 -7.95 -0.09 10.58
N SER A 91 -6.84 -0.57 11.11
CA SER A 91 -5.51 -0.14 10.72
C SER A 91 -4.51 -1.28 10.67
N VAL A 92 -3.50 -1.14 9.80
CA VAL A 92 -2.34 -2.04 9.74
C VAL A 92 -1.06 -1.23 9.91
N ILE A 93 -0.07 -1.80 10.61
CA ILE A 93 1.23 -1.16 10.80
C ILE A 93 2.23 -1.79 9.82
N MET A 94 2.81 -0.95 8.96
CA MET A 94 4.00 -1.30 8.19
C MET A 94 5.23 -0.96 9.04
N GLN A 95 6.03 -1.96 9.39
CA GLN A 95 7.18 -1.81 10.28
C GLN A 95 8.35 -1.08 9.61
N ASP A 96 9.32 -0.65 10.41
CA ASP A 96 10.60 -0.13 9.92
C ASP A 96 11.26 -1.11 8.93
N GLY A 97 11.76 -0.58 7.81
CA GLY A 97 12.35 -1.35 6.72
C GLY A 97 11.36 -2.10 5.82
N GLN A 98 10.07 -2.17 6.15
CA GLN A 98 9.08 -2.78 5.26
C GLN A 98 8.67 -1.83 4.13
N THR A 99 8.56 -2.40 2.92
CA THR A 99 8.12 -1.71 1.70
C THR A 99 6.77 -2.19 1.19
N SER A 100 6.15 -3.17 1.87
CA SER A 100 4.82 -3.68 1.52
C SER A 100 4.11 -4.27 2.74
N VAL A 101 2.79 -4.11 2.79
CA VAL A 101 1.91 -4.72 3.80
C VAL A 101 0.58 -5.07 3.17
N SER A 102 -0.10 -6.12 3.67
CA SER A 102 -1.40 -6.54 3.16
C SER A 102 -2.54 -6.18 4.11
N ILE A 103 -3.64 -5.68 3.55
CA ILE A 103 -4.92 -5.48 4.19
C ILE A 103 -5.84 -6.67 3.83
N PRO A 104 -6.36 -7.43 4.82
CA PRO A 104 -7.26 -8.54 4.55
C PRO A 104 -8.70 -8.06 4.37
N ILE A 105 -9.35 -8.46 3.28
CA ILE A 105 -10.78 -8.21 3.02
C ILE A 105 -11.50 -9.55 2.89
N THR A 106 -12.58 -9.72 3.65
CA THR A 106 -13.37 -10.96 3.64
C THR A 106 -14.58 -10.81 2.72
N ILE A 107 -14.64 -11.70 1.73
CA ILE A 107 -15.76 -11.87 0.81
C ILE A 107 -16.65 -12.97 1.39
N LEU A 108 -17.95 -12.74 1.39
CA LEU A 108 -18.93 -13.66 1.93
C LEU A 108 -19.39 -14.66 0.85
N ASP A 109 -19.75 -15.86 1.25
CA ASP A 109 -20.51 -16.80 0.40
C ASP A 109 -21.97 -16.33 0.31
N VAL A 110 -22.58 -16.42 -0.89
CA VAL A 110 -23.95 -15.97 -1.16
C VAL A 110 -24.91 -17.11 -1.48
#